data_AF-A0A9D4IS91-F1
#
_entry.id   AF-A0A9D4IS91-F1
#
_cell.length_a   1.000
_cell.length_b   1.000
_cell.length_c   1.000
_cell.angle_alpha   90.00
_cell.angle_beta   90.00
_cell.angle_gamma   90.00
#
_symmetry.space_group_name_H-M   'P 1'
#
loop_
_entity.id
_entity.type
_entity.pdbx_description
1 polymer ?
#
loop_
_entity_poly.entity_id
_entity_poly.type
_entity_poly.pdbx_seq_one_letter_code
_entity_poly.pdbx_strand_id
1 'polypeptide(L)'
;MDDLRGMNLEKYKLWSIHALIVFLSKRKADVDGSFDELCARAFCAWEQRLPVDAEAECREMRLLEENNAKLSVDGGVLPDPMMLNSG
;
A
#
# COMPACT_ATOMS: atom_id res chain seq x y z
N MET A 1 27.38 3.43 13.16
CA MET A 1 27.92 2.20 12.55
C MET A 1 26.89 1.12 12.83
N ASP A 2 25.95 0.71 11.99
CA ASP A 2 25.74 0.78 10.54
C ASP A 2 24.22 0.67 10.30
N ASP A 3 23.46 1.77 10.30
CA ASP A 3 22.04 1.78 9.89
C ASP A 3 21.91 2.00 8.37
N LEU A 4 22.88 1.45 7.62
CA LEU A 4 23.11 1.68 6.20
C LEU A 4 22.98 0.37 5.39
N ARG A 5 22.15 -0.57 5.84
CA ARG A 5 21.89 -1.79 5.06
C ARG A 5 20.49 -1.74 4.49
N GLY A 6 20.44 -1.83 3.17
CA GLY A 6 19.29 -1.61 2.33
C GLY A 6 18.07 -2.47 2.63
N MET A 7 17.07 -2.35 1.78
CA MET A 7 15.92 -3.25 1.78
C MET A 7 16.46 -4.69 1.79
N ASN A 8 16.09 -5.51 2.77
CA ASN A 8 16.49 -6.91 2.91
C ASN A 8 15.24 -7.79 2.81
N LEU A 9 15.40 -9.05 2.43
CA LEU A 9 14.29 -10.00 2.27
C LEU A 9 13.36 -10.07 3.49
N GLU A 10 13.91 -10.00 4.70
CA GLU A 10 13.13 -10.01 5.95
C GLU A 10 12.15 -8.83 6.06
N LYS A 11 12.51 -7.66 5.49
CA LYS A 11 11.62 -6.50 5.45
C LYS A 11 10.44 -6.74 4.49
N TYR A 12 10.65 -7.48 3.41
CA TYR A 12 9.57 -7.86 2.48
C TYR A 12 8.64 -8.91 3.08
N LYS A 13 9.14 -9.78 3.97
CA LYS A 13 8.30 -10.75 4.70
C LYS A 13 7.33 -10.08 5.68
N LEU A 14 7.61 -8.84 6.09
CA LEU A 14 6.69 -8.02 6.90
C LEU A 14 5.57 -7.39 6.07
N TRP A 15 5.68 -7.41 4.75
CA TRP A 15 4.66 -6.83 3.87
C TRP A 15 3.52 -7.82 3.68
N SER A 16 2.31 -7.28 3.51
CA SER A 16 1.17 -8.11 3.11
C SER A 16 1.35 -8.62 1.68
N ILE A 17 0.79 -9.79 1.37
CA ILE A 17 0.82 -10.37 0.02
C ILE A 17 0.31 -9.38 -1.05
N HIS A 18 -0.72 -8.60 -0.72
CA HIS A 18 -1.25 -7.54 -1.59
C HIS A 18 -0.18 -6.48 -1.90
N ALA A 19 0.55 -6.01 -0.88
CA ALA A 19 1.61 -5.02 -1.07
C ALA A 19 2.75 -5.55 -1.96
N LEU A 20 3.11 -6.82 -1.82
CA LEU A 20 4.10 -7.48 -2.69
C LEU A 20 3.62 -7.56 -4.15
N ILE A 21 2.36 -7.96 -4.36
CA ILE A 21 1.74 -8.03 -5.69
C ILE A 21 1.71 -6.64 -6.33
N VAL A 22 1.30 -5.60 -5.61
CA VAL A 22 1.29 -4.22 -6.11
C VAL A 22 2.69 -3.75 -6.48
N PHE A 23 3.67 -4.02 -5.62
CA PHE A 23 5.06 -3.65 -5.86
C PHE A 23 5.64 -4.30 -7.13
N LEU A 24 5.33 -5.58 -7.36
CA LEU A 24 5.76 -6.34 -8.53
C LEU A 24 4.99 -5.94 -9.79
N SER A 25 3.67 -5.74 -9.67
CA SER A 25 2.80 -5.28 -10.76
C SER A 25 3.25 -3.93 -11.32
N LYS A 26 3.63 -2.99 -10.45
CA LYS A 26 4.23 -1.71 -10.84
C LYS A 26 5.52 -1.85 -11.63
N ARG A 27 6.23 -2.95 -11.52
CA ARG A 27 7.50 -3.21 -12.23
C ARG A 27 7.32 -4.17 -13.40
N LYS A 28 6.06 -4.47 -13.77
CA LYS A 28 5.71 -5.50 -14.77
C LYS A 28 6.40 -6.86 -14.47
N ALA A 29 6.66 -7.13 -13.20
CA ALA A 29 7.22 -8.38 -12.73
C ALA A 29 6.08 -9.36 -12.45
N ASP A 30 6.38 -10.65 -12.62
CA ASP A 30 5.40 -11.70 -12.41
C ASP A 30 4.88 -11.70 -10.96
N VAL A 31 3.57 -11.86 -10.79
CA VAL A 31 2.88 -11.85 -9.49
C VAL A 31 2.30 -13.23 -9.14
N ASP A 32 2.58 -14.25 -9.94
CA ASP A 32 2.16 -15.63 -9.69
C ASP A 32 3.19 -16.34 -8.82
N GLY A 33 2.68 -17.10 -7.84
CA GLY A 33 3.50 -17.90 -6.93
C GLY A 33 3.16 -17.72 -5.45
N SER A 34 3.94 -18.40 -4.62
CA SER A 34 3.79 -18.43 -3.16
C SER A 34 4.26 -17.12 -2.52
N PHE A 35 3.82 -16.84 -1.29
CA PHE A 35 4.23 -15.64 -0.55
C PHE A 35 5.77 -15.47 -0.46
N ASP A 36 6.50 -16.57 -0.23
CA ASP A 36 7.97 -16.54 -0.14
C ASP A 36 8.60 -16.22 -1.51
N GLU A 37 8.03 -16.73 -2.61
CA GLU A 37 8.44 -16.42 -3.98
C GLU A 37 8.20 -14.96 -4.32
N LEU A 38 7.05 -14.40 -3.91
CA LEU A 38 6.73 -12.98 -4.07
C LEU A 38 7.69 -12.09 -3.27
N CYS A 39 8.06 -12.48 -2.05
CA CYS A 39 9.07 -11.77 -1.25
C CYS A 39 10.43 -11.77 -1.94
N ALA A 40 10.89 -12.94 -2.40
CA ALA A 40 12.17 -13.09 -3.09
C ALA A 40 12.19 -12.28 -4.38
N ARG A 41 11.11 -12.31 -5.15
CA ARG A 41 10.98 -11.57 -6.41
C ARG A 41 10.93 -10.06 -6.17
N ALA A 42 10.25 -9.60 -5.12
CA ALA A 42 10.21 -8.18 -4.75
C ALA A 42 11.59 -7.66 -4.32
N PHE A 43 12.34 -8.47 -3.57
CA PHE A 43 13.72 -8.16 -3.21
C PHE A 43 14.64 -8.12 -4.44
N CYS A 44 14.57 -9.13 -5.32
CA CYS A 44 15.33 -9.14 -6.58
C CYS A 44 14.99 -7.95 -7.49
N ALA A 45 13.71 -7.58 -7.57
CA ALA A 45 13.25 -6.43 -8.35
C ALA A 45 13.80 -5.10 -7.81
N TRP A 46 13.98 -4.99 -6.48
CA TRP A 46 14.61 -3.84 -5.85
C TRP A 46 16.13 -3.80 -6.06
N GLU A 47 16.82 -4.93 -5.85
CA GLU A 47 18.26 -5.09 -6.10
C GLU A 47 18.62 -4.72 -7.55
N GLN A 48 17.80 -5.18 -8.51
CA GLN A 48 17.99 -4.90 -9.94
C GLN A 48 17.50 -3.50 -10.37
N ARG A 49 16.91 -2.72 -9.46
CA ARG A 49 16.29 -1.41 -9.74
C ARG A 49 15.38 -1.46 -10.97
N LEU A 50 14.50 -2.46 -11.01
CA LEU A 50 13.58 -2.62 -12.14
C LEU A 50 12.74 -1.34 -12.31
N PRO A 51 12.61 -0.85 -13.56
CA PRO A 51 11.89 0.38 -13.85
C PRO A 51 10.43 0.25 -13.42
N VAL A 52 9.92 1.29 -12.76
CA VAL A 52 8.51 1.39 -12.43
C VAL A 52 7.77 1.84 -13.67
N ASP A 53 6.70 1.11 -13.98
CA ASP A 53 5.77 1.45 -15.03
C ASP A 53 4.94 2.67 -14.61
N ALA A 54 5.13 3.78 -15.33
CA ALA A 54 4.50 5.06 -15.01
C ALA A 54 2.96 5.01 -15.10
N GLU A 55 2.39 4.11 -15.92
CA GLU A 55 0.94 3.94 -16.02
C GLU A 55 0.37 3.27 -14.77
N ALA A 56 1.10 2.30 -14.19
CA ALA A 56 0.70 1.65 -12.95
C ALA A 56 0.76 2.61 -11.75
N GLU A 57 1.75 3.50 -11.70
CA GLU A 57 1.86 4.53 -10.66
C GLU A 57 0.72 5.55 -10.73
N CYS A 58 0.34 5.98 -11.95
CA CYS A 58 -0.76 6.93 -12.16
C CYS A 58 -2.13 6.37 -11.73
N ARG A 59 -2.37 5.05 -11.91
CA ARG A 59 -3.62 4.40 -11.49
C ARG A 59 -3.78 4.36 -9.97
N GLU A 60 -2.70 4.10 -9.23
CA GLU A 60 -2.76 4.04 -7.77
C GLU A 60 -3.02 5.42 -7.16
N MET A 61 -2.43 6.48 -7.73
CA MET A 61 -2.67 7.86 -7.30
C MET A 61 -4.17 8.22 -7.40
N ARG A 62 -4.82 7.87 -8.53
CA ARG A 62 -6.27 8.08 -8.70
C ARG A 62 -7.12 7.28 -7.70
N LEU A 63 -6.75 6.02 -7.44
CA LEU A 63 -7.46 5.18 -6.46
C LEU A 63 -7.37 5.74 -5.03
N LEU A 64 -6.21 6.30 -4.64
CA LEU A 64 -6.03 6.97 -3.36
C LEU A 64 -6.85 8.25 -3.24
N GLU A 65 -6.92 9.05 -4.31
CA GLU A 65 -7.77 10.25 -4.37
C GLU A 65 -9.26 9.87 -4.27
N GLU A 66 -9.70 8.87 -5.03
CA GLU A 66 -11.10 8.38 -4.99
C GLU A 66 -11.48 7.77 -3.63
N ASN A 67 -10.54 7.08 -2.96
CA ASN A 67 -10.79 6.51 -1.64
C ASN A 67 -10.88 7.60 -0.56
N ASN A 68 -9.98 8.59 -0.57
CA ASN A 68 -10.06 9.75 0.33
C ASN A 68 -11.34 10.57 0.12
N ALA A 69 -11.78 10.71 -1.14
CA ALA A 69 -13.03 11.39 -1.45
C ALA A 69 -14.26 10.65 -0.89
N LYS A 70 -14.24 9.31 -0.86
CA LYS A 70 -15.31 8.47 -0.29
C LYS A 70 -15.29 8.44 1.25
N LEU A 71 -14.13 8.59 1.88
CA LEU A 71 -14.02 8.67 3.35
C LEU A 71 -14.60 9.97 3.93
N SER A 72 -14.82 10.99 3.09
CA SER A 72 -15.41 12.28 3.49
C SER A 72 -16.94 12.28 3.51
N VAL A 73 -17.60 11.12 3.36
CA VAL A 73 -19.07 10.97 3.45
C VAL A 73 -19.43 10.17 4.70
N ASP A 74 -19.11 10.73 5.86
CA ASP A 74 -19.95 10.55 7.05
C ASP A 74 -20.01 11.89 7.77
N GLY A 75 -20.86 12.77 7.25
CA GLY A 75 -21.23 14.05 7.86
C GLY A 75 -22.09 13.83 9.10
N GLY A 76 -21.62 13.01 10.04
CA GLY A 76 -22.22 12.82 11.35
C GLY A 76 -21.76 13.91 12.31
N VAL A 77 -22.29 15.13 12.18
CA VAL A 77 -22.38 16.01 13.35
C VAL A 77 -23.50 15.44 14.22
N LEU A 78 -23.16 14.51 15.11
CA LEU A 78 -24.05 14.10 16.19
C LEU A 78 -24.24 15.31 17.12
N PRO A 79 -25.45 15.88 17.26
CA PRO A 79 -25.69 16.86 18.31
C PRO A 79 -25.63 16.15 19.67
N ASP A 80 -24.93 16.76 20.63
CA ASP A 80 -24.80 16.25 21.99
C ASP A 80 -26.18 15.86 22.59
N PRO A 81 -26.39 14.60 23.02
CA PRO A 81 -27.67 14.12 23.54
C PRO A 81 -28.03 14.66 24.94
N MET A 82 -27.29 15.65 25.47
CA MET A 82 -27.49 16.20 26.82
C MET A 82 -28.23 17.55 26.86
N MET A 83 -28.80 18.02 25.74
CA MET A 83 -29.62 19.24 25.70
C MET A 83 -31.14 18.99 25.64
N LEU A 84 -31.59 17.74 25.80
CA LEU A 84 -33.00 17.35 25.85
C LEU A 84 -33.40 16.83 27.23
N ASN A 85 -33.28 17.68 28.25
CA ASN A 85 -34.14 17.61 29.44
C ASN A 85 -34.31 19.05 29.95
N SER A 86 -35.25 19.82 29.40
CA SER A 86 -36.67 19.84 29.78
C SER A 86 -36.87 20.20 31.25
N GLY A 87 -37.43 21.38 31.50
CA GLY A 87 -38.13 21.71 32.76
C GLY A 87 -37.57 22.91 33.51
#